data_AF-A0A7W9UXZ2-F1
#
_entry.id   AF-A0A7W9UXZ2-F1
#
_cell.length_a   1.000
_cell.length_b   1.000
_cell.length_c   1.000
_cell.angle_alpha   90.00
_cell.angle_beta   90.00
_cell.angle_gamma   90.00
#
_symmetry.space_group_name_H-M   'P 1'
#
loop_
_entity.id
_entity.type
_entity.pdbx_description
1 polymer ?
#
loop_
_entity_poly.entity_id
_entity_poly.type
_entity_poly.pdbx_seq_one_letter_code
_entity_poly.pdbx_strand_id
1 'polypeptide(L)' 'MDMKTVERNPADVGFVPQPKRWAVEQSYGIMVLHRRLVRDHEHRTASSESRVYWAMSDVITRRLSDTTTPTWRDA' A
#
# COMPACT_ATOMS: atom_id res chain seq x y z
N MET A 1 -1.64 -20.43 3.76
CA MET A 1 -0.95 -19.64 2.71
C MET A 1 0.51 -20.00 2.79
N ASP A 2 1.07 -20.60 1.74
CA ASP A 2 2.51 -20.88 1.65
C ASP A 2 3.22 -19.57 1.27
N MET A 3 3.97 -19.00 2.22
CA MET A 3 4.73 -17.77 1.99
C MET A 3 6.14 -18.17 1.55
N LYS A 4 6.46 -17.93 0.28
CA LYS A 4 7.81 -18.13 -0.24
C LYS A 4 8.59 -16.83 -0.10
N THR A 5 9.57 -16.83 0.79
CA THR A 5 10.52 -15.74 0.92
C THR A 5 11.42 -15.73 -0.32
N VAL A 6 11.43 -14.61 -1.05
CA VAL A 6 12.35 -14.41 -2.17
C VAL A 6 13.71 -13.99 -1.63
N GLU A 7 14.75 -14.76 -1.92
CA GLU A 7 16.10 -14.41 -1.56
C GLU A 7 16.69 -13.34 -2.48
N ARG A 8 17.53 -12.48 -1.93
CA ARG A 8 18.28 -11.48 -2.70
C ARG A 8 19.31 -12.18 -3.58
N ASN A 9 19.52 -11.69 -4.79
CA ASN A 9 20.57 -12.19 -5.67
C ASN A 9 21.95 -11.99 -5.00
N PRO A 10 22.73 -13.07 -4.79
CA PRO A 10 24.02 -12.99 -4.10
C PRO A 10 25.08 -12.17 -4.86
N ALA A 11 24.90 -11.94 -6.17
CA ALA A 11 25.77 -11.09 -6.97
C ALA A 11 25.51 -9.58 -6.76
N ASP A 12 24.35 -9.21 -6.21
CA ASP A 12 23.99 -7.81 -5.99
C ASP A 12 24.76 -7.26 -4.79
N VAL A 13 25.56 -6.20 -4.99
CA VAL A 13 26.27 -5.49 -3.91
C VAL A 13 25.59 -4.15 -3.64
N GLY A 14 25.27 -3.87 -2.37
CA GLY A 14 24.61 -2.63 -1.99
C GLY A 14 23.09 -2.62 -2.26
N PHE A 15 22.52 -1.42 -2.44
CA PHE A 15 21.10 -1.24 -2.73
C PHE A 15 20.83 -1.35 -4.22
N VAL A 16 19.98 -2.31 -4.60
CA VAL A 16 19.50 -2.46 -5.99
C VAL A 16 18.05 -2.01 -6.06
N PRO A 17 17.75 -0.91 -6.76
CA PRO A 17 16.37 -0.46 -6.98
C PRO A 17 15.57 -1.55 -7.69
N GLN A 18 14.47 -1.98 -7.06
CA GLN A 18 13.61 -3.01 -7.65
C GLN A 18 12.60 -2.35 -8.60
N PRO A 19 12.48 -2.81 -9.85
CA PRO A 19 11.52 -2.25 -10.78
C PRO A 19 10.10 -2.42 -10.22
N LYS A 20 9.30 -1.35 -10.29
CA LYS A 20 7.91 -1.28 -9.77
C LYS A 20 7.74 -1.39 -8.24
N ARG A 21 8.83 -1.38 -7.46
CA ARG A 21 8.76 -1.37 -5.97
C ARG A 21 7.89 -0.23 -5.41
N TRP A 22 7.89 0.92 -6.09
CA TRP A 22 7.08 2.07 -5.74
C TRP A 22 5.58 1.73 -5.60
N ALA A 23 5.07 0.76 -6.36
CA ALA A 23 3.65 0.39 -6.29
C ALA A 23 3.31 -0.26 -4.95
N VAL A 24 4.21 -1.12 -4.44
CA VAL A 24 4.08 -1.75 -3.12
C VAL A 24 4.18 -0.70 -2.03
N GLU A 25 5.20 0.16 -2.09
CA GLU A 25 5.40 1.24 -1.13
C GLU A 25 4.23 2.22 -1.10
N GLN A 26 3.66 2.56 -2.27
CA GLN A 26 2.46 3.38 -2.39
C GLN A 26 1.25 2.72 -1.71
N SER A 27 1.04 1.41 -1.91
CA SER A 27 -0.03 0.68 -1.22
C SER A 27 0.13 0.71 0.30
N TYR A 28 1.35 0.53 0.82
CA TYR A 28 1.62 0.70 2.24
C TYR A 28 1.37 2.15 2.71
N GLY A 29 1.78 3.14 1.93
CA GLY A 29 1.50 4.55 2.21
C GLY A 29 0.00 4.85 2.32
N ILE A 30 -0.82 4.29 1.43
CA ILE A 30 -2.29 4.38 1.50
C ILE A 30 -2.80 3.76 2.79
N MET A 31 -2.38 2.53 3.12
CA MET A 31 -2.83 1.84 4.34
C MET A 31 -2.50 2.64 5.61
N VAL A 32 -1.38 3.36 5.63
CA VAL A 32 -0.98 4.19 6.77
C VAL A 32 -1.94 5.35 7.03
N LEU A 33 -2.64 5.85 6.02
CA LEU A 33 -3.64 6.91 6.17
C LEU A 33 -4.91 6.43 6.89
N HIS A 34 -5.15 5.11 6.93
CA HIS A 34 -6.30 4.53 7.61
C HIS A 34 -5.88 4.05 9.01
N ARG A 35 -6.13 4.86 10.05
CA ARG A 35 -5.76 4.57 11.46
C ARG A 35 -6.01 3.13 11.87
N ARG A 36 -7.15 2.55 11.48
CA ARG A 36 -7.57 1.19 11.87
C ARG A 36 -6.77 0.07 11.20
N LEU A 37 -6.05 0.35 10.10
CA LEU A 37 -5.07 -0.59 9.51
C LEU A 37 -3.70 -0.53 10.21
N VAL A 38 -3.39 0.57 10.91
CA VAL A 38 -2.06 0.81 11.51
C VAL A 38 -2.04 0.56 13.01
N ARG A 39 -3.09 1.00 13.71
CA ARG A 39 -3.10 1.08 15.17
C ARG A 39 -3.98 0.03 15.82
N ASP A 40 -5.01 -0.39 15.12
CA ASP A 40 -6.00 -1.31 15.66
C ASP A 40 -5.73 -2.70 15.09
N HIS A 41 -5.46 -3.67 15.96
CA HIS A 41 -5.27 -5.06 15.56
C HIS A 41 -6.65 -5.74 15.54
N GLU A 42 -7.04 -6.25 14.38
CA GLU A 42 -8.29 -6.99 14.26
C GLU A 42 -8.09 -8.44 14.71
N HIS A 43 -9.05 -8.94 15.48
CA HIS A 43 -9.01 -10.33 15.96
C HIS A 43 -9.23 -11.37 14.83
N ARG A 44 -9.88 -10.96 13.74
CA ARG A 44 -10.19 -11.83 12.59
C ARG A 44 -9.53 -11.29 11.34
N THR A 45 -8.86 -12.17 10.60
CA THR A 45 -8.22 -11.86 9.31
C THR A 45 -9.19 -11.27 8.30
N ALA A 46 -10.43 -11.80 8.23
CA ALA A 46 -11.48 -11.27 7.37
C ALA A 46 -11.84 -9.80 7.68
N SER A 47 -11.72 -9.37 8.94
CA SER A 47 -11.93 -7.97 9.32
C SER A 47 -10.80 -7.09 8.78
N SER A 48 -9.54 -7.51 8.96
CA SER A 48 -8.39 -6.80 8.37
C SER A 48 -8.48 -6.72 6.85
N GLU A 49 -8.86 -7.81 6.20
CA GLU A 49 -9.01 -7.87 4.75
C GLU A 49 -10.07 -6.87 4.26
N SER A 50 -11.23 -6.81 4.93
CA SER A 50 -12.28 -5.84 4.59
C SER A 50 -11.79 -4.38 4.62
N ARG A 51 -10.85 -4.06 5.53
CA ARG A 51 -10.26 -2.72 5.61
C ARG A 51 -9.31 -2.40 4.48
N VAL A 52 -8.54 -3.38 4.04
CA VAL A 52 -7.65 -3.22 2.89
C VAL A 52 -8.48 -2.92 1.64
N TYR A 53 -9.58 -3.66 1.42
CA TYR A 53 -10.50 -3.35 0.33
C TYR A 53 -11.10 -1.95 0.48
N TRP A 54 -11.56 -1.57 1.68
CA TRP A 54 -12.13 -0.25 1.90
C TRP A 54 -11.15 0.89 1.60
N ALA A 55 -9.87 0.75 2.00
CA ALA A 55 -8.82 1.72 1.69
C ALA A 55 -8.57 1.86 0.18
N MET A 56 -8.53 0.74 -0.54
CA MET A 56 -8.34 0.76 -2.00
C MET A 56 -9.58 1.29 -2.74
N SER A 57 -10.79 1.03 -2.23
CA SER A 57 -12.02 1.60 -2.76
C SER A 57 -12.02 3.13 -2.65
N ASP A 58 -11.62 3.72 -1.51
CA ASP A 58 -11.50 5.18 -1.36
C ASP A 58 -10.57 5.78 -2.43
N VAL A 59 -9.44 5.14 -2.70
CA VAL A 59 -8.51 5.57 -3.76
C VAL A 59 -9.15 5.51 -5.14
N ILE A 60 -9.86 4.44 -5.46
CA ILE A 60 -10.54 4.30 -6.76
C ILE A 60 -11.66 5.35 -6.90
N THR A 61 -12.46 5.56 -5.85
CA THR A 61 -13.53 6.55 -5.84
C THR A 61 -12.98 7.96 -6.06
N ARG A 62 -11.90 8.35 -5.36
CA ARG A 62 -11.28 9.67 -5.56
C ARG A 62 -10.74 9.87 -6.97
N ARG A 63 -10.16 8.83 -7.58
CA ARG A 63 -9.69 8.86 -8.98
C ARG A 63 -10.85 9.01 -9.96
N LEU A 64 -11.97 8.34 -9.70
CA LEU A 64 -13.14 8.41 -10.57
C LEU A 64 -13.86 9.75 -10.46
N SER A 65 -13.86 10.36 -9.28
CA SER A 65 -14.51 11.65 -9.01
C SER A 65 -13.60 12.85 -9.27
N ASP A 66 -12.39 12.65 -9.83
CA ASP A 66 -11.34 13.67 -9.98
C ASP A 66 -11.08 14.48 -8.69
N THR A 67 -11.37 13.88 -7.54
CA THR A 67 -11.12 14.47 -6.21
C THR A 67 -9.65 14.23 -5.86
N THR A 68 -8.78 14.80 -6.68
CA THR A 68 -7.34 14.73 -6.48
C THR A 68 -6.99 15.59 -5.28
N THR A 69 -6.20 15.04 -4.36
CA THR A 69 -5.60 15.87 -3.30
C THR A 69 -4.80 16.98 -3.97
N PRO A 70 -5.07 18.26 -3.69
CA PRO A 70 -4.41 19.37 -4.37
C PRO A 70 -2.91 19.15 -4.32
N THR A 71 -2.29 19.06 -5.49
CA THR A 71 -0.86 18.82 -5.58
C THR A 71 -0.16 20.17 -5.57
N TRP A 72 1.11 20.22 -5.13
CA TRP A 72 1.88 21.47 -5.23
C TRP A 72 2.05 21.96 -6.67
N ARG A 73 1.74 21.10 -7.67
CA ARG A 73 1.81 21.44 -9.09
C ARG A 73 0.63 22.27 -9.57
N ASP A 74 -0.45 22.31 -8.77
CA ASP A 74 -1.66 23.09 -9.05
C ASP A 74 -1.68 24.42 -8.24
N ALA A 75 -0.55 24.78 -7.62
CA ALA A 75 -0.34 25.98 -6.83
C ALA A 75 0.45 27.06 -7.60
#